data_AF-A0A9P1HFH2-F1
#
_entry.id   AF-A0A9P1HFH2-F1
#
_cell.length_a   1.000
_cell.length_b   1.000
_cell.length_c   1.000
_cell.angle_alpha   90.00
_cell.angle_beta   90.00
_cell.angle_gamma   90.00
#
_symmetry.space_group_name_H-M   'P 1'
#
loop_
_entity.id
_entity.type
_entity.pdbx_description
1 polymer ?
#
loop_
_entity_poly.entity_id
_entity_poly.type
_entity_poly.pdbx_seq_one_letter_code
_entity_poly.pdbx_strand_id
1 'polypeptide(L)'
;MLNRSTILAVIAMAGLVMAGRNGFRGSHGRHQPLAPFLQNATTEARNEFQDIFKNENFTLAEQKSQVSSWAQKYGKQSEVAEFQNKLNEKMIGFKKNATDFVKSLPGKLEELYKIFENENQTRREQAEALRTFHEENPQVRY
;
A
#
# COMPACT_ATOMS: atom_id res chain seq x y z
N MET A 1 -8.39 30.16 6.18
CA MET A 1 -7.81 29.43 7.32
C MET A 1 -8.20 27.97 7.16
N LEU A 2 -7.29 27.09 6.72
CA LEU A 2 -7.58 25.67 6.51
C LEU A 2 -7.40 24.89 7.83
N ASN A 3 -8.44 24.12 8.18
CA ASN A 3 -8.56 23.35 9.41
C ASN A 3 -7.42 22.32 9.57
N ARG A 4 -6.80 22.31 10.76
CA ARG A 4 -5.60 21.55 11.13
C ARG A 4 -5.81 20.04 11.38
N SER A 5 -6.89 19.44 10.87
CA SER A 5 -7.30 18.06 11.24
C SER A 5 -7.28 17.02 10.11
N THR A 6 -6.58 17.25 9.00
CA THR A 6 -6.61 16.30 7.87
C THR A 6 -5.28 15.59 7.62
N ILE A 7 -5.35 14.26 7.78
CA ILE A 7 -4.49 13.19 7.22
C ILE A 7 -3.28 12.76 8.09
N LEU A 8 -3.55 11.80 8.97
CA LEU A 8 -2.64 11.21 9.97
C LEU A 8 -1.92 9.90 9.56
N ALA A 9 -1.83 9.51 8.27
CA ALA A 9 -1.50 8.11 7.94
C ALA A 9 -0.33 7.86 6.96
N VAL A 10 0.60 8.80 6.76
CA VAL A 10 1.51 8.70 5.60
C VAL A 10 2.82 7.98 5.85
N ILE A 11 3.35 8.02 7.08
CA ILE A 11 4.72 7.54 7.32
C ILE A 11 4.77 6.04 7.65
N ALA A 12 3.68 5.45 8.16
CA ALA A 12 3.58 4.01 8.36
C ALA A 12 3.69 3.20 7.04
N MET A 13 3.24 3.75 5.92
CA MET A 13 3.33 3.08 4.61
C MET A 13 4.72 3.16 3.99
N ALA A 14 5.55 4.15 4.33
CA ALA A 14 6.97 4.11 3.98
C ALA A 14 7.67 2.98 4.76
N GLY A 15 7.31 2.80 6.04
CA GLY A 15 7.69 1.63 6.84
C GLY A 15 7.23 0.33 6.22
N LEU A 16 5.98 0.19 5.78
CA LEU A 16 5.46 -1.05 5.14
C LEU A 16 6.04 -1.30 3.73
N VAL A 17 6.39 -0.24 3.01
CA VAL A 17 7.12 -0.30 1.72
C VAL A 17 8.61 -0.57 1.90
N MET A 18 9.18 -0.38 3.11
CA MET A 18 10.55 -0.75 3.49
C MET A 18 10.66 -2.03 4.35
N ALA A 19 9.54 -2.49 4.91
CA ALA A 19 9.40 -3.69 5.73
C ALA A 19 8.59 -4.73 4.95
N GLY A 20 9.02 -4.99 3.71
CA GLY A 20 8.64 -6.18 3.00
C GLY A 20 9.13 -7.42 3.76
N ARG A 21 8.30 -7.86 4.72
CA ARG A 21 8.26 -9.19 5.32
C ARG A 21 9.53 -9.61 6.07
N ASN A 22 9.49 -9.47 7.40
CA ASN A 22 10.34 -10.23 8.31
C ASN A 22 9.83 -11.69 8.41
N GLY A 23 9.78 -12.36 7.26
CA GLY A 23 9.37 -13.74 7.08
C GLY A 23 9.71 -14.14 5.66
N PHE A 24 10.14 -15.39 5.48
CA PHE A 24 10.61 -16.02 4.25
C PHE A 24 12.11 -15.82 3.96
N ARG A 25 12.89 -16.70 4.61
CA ARG A 25 14.12 -17.27 4.04
C ARG A 25 13.90 -17.55 2.54
N GLY A 26 14.63 -16.85 1.69
CA GLY A 26 14.56 -17.04 0.25
C GLY A 26 15.34 -15.98 -0.51
N SER A 27 16.45 -16.41 -1.09
CA SER A 27 17.37 -15.73 -2.00
C SER A 27 16.80 -14.59 -2.86
N HIS A 28 17.66 -13.59 -3.12
CA HIS A 28 17.55 -12.40 -3.99
C HIS A 28 17.11 -11.11 -3.29
N GLY A 29 18.10 -10.36 -2.82
CA GLY A 29 17.97 -8.98 -2.36
C GLY A 29 17.39 -8.09 -3.46
N ARG A 30 16.07 -7.94 -3.48
CA ARG A 30 15.44 -6.80 -4.12
C ARG A 30 15.61 -5.64 -3.15
N HIS A 31 16.61 -4.79 -3.42
CA HIS A 31 16.64 -3.45 -2.85
C HIS A 31 15.27 -2.83 -3.10
N GLN A 32 14.44 -2.72 -2.06
CA GLN A 32 13.23 -1.91 -2.16
C GLN A 32 13.68 -0.51 -2.57
N PRO A 33 13.04 0.12 -3.58
CA PRO A 33 13.46 1.41 -4.05
C PRO A 33 13.45 2.37 -2.86
N LEU A 34 14.63 2.84 -2.45
CA LEU A 34 14.74 3.93 -1.51
C LEU A 34 13.82 5.06 -1.98
N ALA A 35 13.13 5.72 -1.05
CA ALA A 35 12.30 6.87 -1.39
C ALA A 35 13.12 7.81 -2.31
N PRO A 36 12.57 8.34 -3.42
CA PRO A 36 13.37 8.98 -4.45
C PRO A 36 14.34 10.07 -3.93
N PHE A 37 13.94 10.78 -2.87
CA PHE A 37 14.75 11.80 -2.22
C PHE A 37 16.00 11.27 -1.48
N LEU A 38 16.07 9.98 -1.19
CA LEU A 38 17.23 9.32 -0.59
C LEU A 38 18.31 8.97 -1.62
N GLN A 39 17.98 8.93 -2.92
CA GLN A 39 18.96 8.63 -3.97
C GLN A 39 20.09 9.66 -4.01
N ASN A 40 19.77 10.92 -3.72
CA ASN A 40 20.75 12.03 -3.69
C ASN A 40 21.21 12.40 -2.27
N ALA A 41 20.88 11.59 -1.27
CA ALA A 41 21.29 11.80 0.12
C ALA A 41 22.64 11.10 0.41
N THR A 42 23.42 11.64 1.36
CA THR A 42 24.67 11.01 1.80
C THR A 42 24.40 9.67 2.49
N THR A 43 25.43 8.84 2.64
CA THR A 43 25.31 7.55 3.34
C THR A 43 24.82 7.73 4.77
N GLU A 44 25.31 8.77 5.46
CA GLU A 44 24.91 9.13 6.82
C GLU A 44 23.43 9.51 6.86
N ALA A 45 22.99 10.37 5.94
CA ALA A 45 21.59 10.77 5.84
C ALA A 45 20.67 9.57 5.59
N ARG A 46 21.08 8.62 4.75
CA ARG A 46 20.31 7.37 4.52
C ARG A 46 20.24 6.50 5.76
N ASN A 47 21.34 6.34 6.49
CA ASN A 47 21.39 5.53 7.71
C ASN A 47 20.49 6.14 8.81
N GLU A 48 20.61 7.45 9.06
CA GLU A 48 19.75 8.14 10.03
C GLU A 48 18.27 8.03 9.66
N PHE A 49 17.95 8.16 8.36
CA PHE A 49 16.57 7.96 7.90
C PHE A 49 16.09 6.53 8.19
N GLN A 50 16.89 5.51 7.91
CA GLN A 50 16.52 4.11 8.18
C GLN A 50 16.34 3.85 9.68
N ASP A 51 17.18 4.42 10.53
CA ASP A 51 17.11 4.21 11.99
C ASP A 51 15.82 4.77 12.60
N ILE A 52 15.27 5.85 12.03
CA ILE A 52 13.94 6.37 12.39
C ILE A 52 12.83 5.32 12.16
N PHE A 53 12.95 4.48 11.12
CA PHE A 53 11.96 3.44 10.82
C PHE A 53 12.21 2.12 11.55
N LYS A 54 13.46 1.82 11.89
CA LYS A 54 13.81 0.63 12.68
C LYS A 54 13.44 0.78 14.15
N ASN A 55 13.29 2.01 14.64
CA ASN A 55 12.90 2.24 16.02
C ASN A 55 11.42 1.89 16.23
N GLU A 56 11.18 0.70 16.78
CA GLU A 56 9.85 0.18 17.09
C GLU A 56 9.17 0.91 18.27
N ASN A 57 9.90 1.74 19.01
CA ASN A 57 9.36 2.48 20.16
C ASN A 57 8.72 3.81 19.77
N PHE A 58 8.95 4.31 18.55
CA PHE A 58 8.29 5.54 18.11
C PHE A 58 6.83 5.29 17.79
N THR A 59 5.96 6.12 18.34
CA THR A 59 4.64 6.33 17.76
C THR A 59 4.77 6.87 16.35
N LEU A 60 3.72 6.70 15.54
CA LEU A 60 3.70 7.25 14.17
C LEU A 60 3.85 8.78 14.14
N ALA A 61 3.36 9.47 15.18
CA ALA A 61 3.50 10.91 15.32
C ALA A 61 4.96 11.31 15.63
N GLU A 62 5.63 10.56 16.50
CA GLU A 62 7.06 10.77 16.81
C GLU A 62 7.92 10.46 15.59
N GLN A 63 7.67 9.35 14.90
CA GLN A 63 8.36 9.01 13.66
C GLN A 63 8.21 10.12 12.61
N LYS A 64 7.03 10.74 12.51
CA LYS A 64 6.80 11.91 11.65
C LYS A 64 7.65 13.11 12.07
N SER A 65 7.71 13.39 13.37
CA SER A 65 8.55 14.46 13.89
C SER A 65 10.02 14.21 13.57
N GLN A 66 10.51 12.99 13.77
CA GLN A 66 11.89 12.61 13.48
C GLN A 66 12.23 12.75 11.99
N VAL A 67 11.34 12.32 11.08
CA VAL A 67 11.52 12.52 9.63
C VAL A 67 11.55 14.02 9.28
N SER A 68 10.75 14.84 9.94
CA SER A 68 10.76 16.30 9.73
C SER A 68 12.08 16.93 10.17
N SER A 69 12.59 16.53 11.35
CA SER A 69 13.89 16.99 11.86
C SER A 69 15.03 16.54 10.96
N TRP A 70 15.00 15.29 10.50
CA TRP A 70 15.94 14.76 9.52
C TRP A 70 15.90 15.54 8.21
N ALA A 71 14.72 15.83 7.69
CA ALA A 71 14.57 16.58 6.44
C ALA A 71 15.14 17.99 6.57
N GLN A 72 14.95 18.64 7.72
CA GLN A 72 15.53 19.95 8.01
C GLN A 72 17.06 19.91 8.09
N LYS A 73 17.61 18.89 8.76
CA LYS A 73 19.06 18.70 8.91
C LYS A 73 19.78 18.54 7.56
N TYR A 74 19.15 17.88 6.60
CA TYR A 74 19.76 17.55 5.30
C TYR A 74 19.22 18.39 4.13
N GLY A 75 18.42 19.43 4.38
CA GLY A 75 17.88 20.28 3.32
C GLY A 75 16.96 19.52 2.34
N LYS A 76 16.18 18.57 2.85
CA LYS A 76 15.32 17.63 2.10
C LYS A 76 13.82 17.89 2.29
N GLN A 77 13.45 19.03 2.87
CA GLN A 77 12.07 19.33 3.28
C GLN A 77 11.10 19.31 2.10
N SER A 78 11.48 19.90 0.96
CA SER A 78 10.62 19.95 -0.22
C SER A 78 10.36 18.55 -0.77
N GLU A 79 11.42 17.75 -0.90
CA GLU A 79 11.32 16.41 -1.49
C GLU A 79 10.55 15.45 -0.57
N VAL A 80 10.68 15.61 0.76
CA VAL A 80 9.88 14.87 1.74
C VAL A 80 8.42 15.28 1.67
N ALA A 81 8.12 16.58 1.55
CA ALA A 81 6.75 17.07 1.42
C ALA A 81 6.08 16.57 0.12
N GLU A 82 6.78 16.64 -1.01
CA GLU A 82 6.31 16.09 -2.29
C GLU A 82 6.03 14.59 -2.20
N PHE A 83 6.94 13.84 -1.57
CA PHE A 83 6.75 12.39 -1.37
C PHE A 83 5.52 12.10 -0.50
N GLN A 84 5.30 12.86 0.58
CA GLN A 84 4.10 12.73 1.41
C GLN A 84 2.82 13.00 0.62
N ASN A 85 2.81 14.02 -0.23
CA ASN A 85 1.66 14.34 -1.08
C ASN A 85 1.36 13.21 -2.06
N LYS A 86 2.37 12.66 -2.73
CA LYS A 86 2.21 11.50 -3.64
C LYS A 86 1.67 10.27 -2.92
N LEU A 87 2.10 10.02 -1.68
CA LEU A 87 1.57 8.92 -0.87
C LEU A 87 0.12 9.16 -0.45
N ASN A 88 -0.24 10.41 -0.14
CA ASN A 88 -1.63 10.78 0.16
C ASN A 88 -2.56 10.51 -1.02
N GLU A 89 -2.17 10.94 -2.22
CA GLU A 89 -2.95 10.71 -3.44
C GLU A 89 -3.14 9.21 -3.71
N LYS A 90 -2.06 8.42 -3.58
CA LYS A 90 -2.13 6.96 -3.69
C LYS A 90 -3.06 6.33 -2.66
N MET A 91 -3.02 6.81 -1.41
CA MET A 91 -3.88 6.31 -0.34
C MET A 91 -5.37 6.66 -0.59
N ILE A 92 -5.65 7.86 -1.10
CA ILE A 92 -7.01 8.25 -1.49
C ILE A 92 -7.52 7.32 -2.60
N GLY A 93 -6.71 7.10 -3.64
CA GLY A 93 -7.04 6.17 -4.72
C GLY A 93 -7.27 4.74 -4.22
N PHE A 94 -6.39 4.24 -3.35
CA PHE A 94 -6.54 2.92 -2.74
C PHE A 94 -7.84 2.79 -1.94
N LYS A 95 -8.15 3.76 -1.07
CA LYS A 95 -9.38 3.77 -0.28
C LYS A 95 -10.61 3.76 -1.18
N LYS A 96 -10.61 4.56 -2.25
CA LYS A 96 -11.70 4.58 -3.23
C LYS A 96 -11.87 3.21 -3.88
N ASN A 97 -10.80 2.64 -4.42
CA ASN A 97 -10.83 1.34 -5.10
C ASN A 97 -11.31 0.21 -4.16
N ALA A 98 -10.83 0.19 -2.91
CA ALA A 98 -11.26 -0.79 -1.92
C ALA A 98 -12.75 -0.62 -1.56
N THR A 99 -13.21 0.62 -1.42
CA THR A 99 -14.63 0.92 -1.16
C THR A 99 -15.52 0.48 -2.32
N ASP A 100 -15.12 0.80 -3.55
CA ASP A 100 -15.85 0.43 -4.76
C ASP A 100 -15.89 -1.11 -4.93
N PHE A 101 -14.79 -1.80 -4.61
CA PHE A 101 -14.76 -3.25 -4.61
C PHE A 101 -15.72 -3.85 -3.58
N VAL A 102 -15.67 -3.39 -2.32
CA VAL A 102 -16.59 -3.85 -1.26
C VAL A 102 -18.05 -3.65 -1.66
N LYS A 103 -18.40 -2.51 -2.25
CA LYS A 103 -19.75 -2.25 -2.75
C LYS A 103 -20.16 -3.19 -3.89
N SER A 104 -19.20 -3.66 -4.69
CA SER A 104 -19.47 -4.60 -5.79
C SER A 104 -19.60 -6.06 -5.32
N LEU A 105 -19.11 -6.40 -4.12
CA LEU A 105 -19.08 -7.80 -3.63
C LEU A 105 -20.45 -8.49 -3.59
N PRO A 106 -21.55 -7.86 -3.12
CA PRO A 106 -22.85 -8.53 -3.07
C PRO A 106 -23.30 -9.04 -4.45
N GLY A 107 -23.23 -8.20 -5.48
CA GLY A 107 -23.62 -8.61 -6.84
C GLY A 107 -22.73 -9.71 -7.41
N LYS A 108 -21.42 -9.64 -7.16
CA LYS A 108 -20.48 -10.69 -7.60
C LYS A 108 -20.72 -12.03 -6.89
N LEU A 109 -21.11 -12.00 -5.62
CA LEU A 109 -21.51 -13.21 -4.89
C LEU A 109 -22.80 -13.79 -5.46
N GLU A 110 -23.78 -12.96 -5.80
CA GLU A 110 -25.01 -13.43 -6.47
C GLU A 110 -24.73 -14.08 -7.83
N GLU A 111 -23.84 -13.50 -8.65
CA GLU A 111 -23.40 -14.10 -9.91
C GLU A 111 -22.71 -15.46 -9.69
N LEU A 112 -21.84 -15.53 -8.68
CA LEU A 112 -21.15 -16.77 -8.32
C LEU A 112 -22.14 -17.86 -7.87
N TYR A 113 -23.13 -17.52 -7.03
CA TYR A 113 -24.17 -18.47 -6.62
C TYR A 113 -25.02 -18.95 -7.80
N LYS A 114 -25.39 -18.07 -8.74
CA LYS A 114 -26.09 -18.50 -9.96
C LYS A 114 -25.29 -19.51 -10.79
N ILE A 115 -23.96 -19.39 -10.82
CA ILE A 115 -23.10 -20.38 -11.48
C ILE A 115 -23.12 -21.71 -10.71
N PHE A 116 -23.16 -21.71 -9.38
CA PHE A 116 -23.19 -22.97 -8.61
C PHE A 116 -24.56 -23.63 -8.55
N GLU A 117 -25.64 -22.85 -8.51
CA GLU A 117 -27.03 -23.31 -8.36
C GLU A 117 -27.69 -23.67 -9.70
N ASN A 118 -27.06 -23.38 -10.84
CA ASN A 118 -27.59 -23.78 -12.14
C ASN A 118 -27.39 -25.29 -12.38
N GLU A 119 -28.41 -26.08 -12.03
CA GLU A 119 -28.45 -27.54 -12.22
C GLU A 119 -28.59 -27.98 -13.68
N ASN A 120 -28.94 -27.07 -14.59
CA ASN A 120 -29.13 -27.39 -16.01
C ASN A 120 -27.82 -27.40 -16.82
N GLN A 121 -26.68 -27.02 -16.21
CA GLN A 121 -25.38 -27.02 -16.87
C GLN A 121 -24.59 -28.30 -16.58
N THR A 122 -23.72 -28.67 -17.50
CA THR A 122 -22.69 -29.71 -17.30
C THR A 122 -21.50 -29.17 -16.48
N ARG A 123 -20.71 -30.07 -15.88
CA ARG A 123 -19.48 -29.69 -15.16
C ARG A 123 -18.49 -28.88 -16.03
N ARG A 124 -18.46 -29.12 -17.34
CA ARG A 124 -17.61 -28.37 -18.28
C ARG A 124 -18.10 -26.94 -18.43
N GLU A 125 -19.40 -26.75 -18.61
CA GLU A 125 -20.02 -25.42 -18.73
C GLU A 125 -19.88 -24.61 -17.44
N GLN A 126 -20.01 -25.26 -16.28
CA GLN A 126 -19.76 -24.61 -14.99
C GLN A 126 -18.32 -24.14 -14.84
N ALA A 127 -17.34 -24.96 -15.26
CA ALA A 127 -15.94 -24.57 -15.25
C ALA A 127 -15.64 -23.41 -16.20
N GLU A 128 -16.29 -23.38 -17.37
CA GLU A 128 -16.19 -22.27 -18.32
C GLU A 128 -16.80 -20.99 -17.75
N ALA A 129 -17.98 -21.07 -17.13
CA ALA A 129 -18.64 -19.94 -16.48
C ALA A 129 -17.81 -19.36 -15.31
N LEU A 130 -17.21 -20.23 -14.47
CA LEU A 130 -16.29 -19.80 -13.42
C LEU A 130 -15.04 -19.12 -13.98
N ARG A 131 -14.50 -19.63 -15.08
CA ARG A 131 -13.34 -19.00 -15.74
C ARG A 131 -13.69 -17.59 -16.23
N THR A 132 -14.81 -17.43 -16.93
CA THR A 132 -15.30 -16.11 -17.38
C THR A 132 -15.51 -15.16 -16.20
N PHE A 133 -16.18 -15.63 -15.14
CA PHE A 133 -16.37 -14.84 -13.92
C PHE A 133 -15.04 -14.34 -13.33
N HIS A 134 -14.00 -15.19 -13.27
CA HIS A 134 -12.68 -14.79 -12.76
C HIS A 134 -11.88 -13.90 -13.73
N GLU A 135 -12.13 -13.96 -15.03
CA GLU A 135 -11.54 -13.06 -16.03
C GLU A 135 -12.14 -11.65 -15.91
N GLU A 136 -13.46 -11.55 -15.69
CA GLU A 136 -14.17 -10.29 -15.48
C GLU A 136 -13.97 -9.71 -14.07
N ASN A 137 -13.66 -10.58 -13.10
CA ASN A 137 -13.47 -10.23 -11.70
C ASN A 137 -12.08 -10.66 -11.19
N PRO A 138 -10.96 -10.12 -11.74
CA PRO A 138 -9.61 -10.53 -11.37
C PRO A 138 -9.28 -10.33 -9.87
N GLN A 139 -10.00 -9.44 -9.20
CA GLN A 139 -9.87 -9.16 -7.78
C GLN A 139 -10.59 -10.16 -6.85
N VAL A 140 -11.34 -11.13 -7.40
CA VAL A 140 -12.08 -12.17 -6.65
C VAL A 140 -11.39 -13.55 -6.76
N ARG A 141 -10.09 -13.58 -7.08
CA ARG A 141 -9.32 -14.84 -7.14
C ARG A 141 -8.85 -15.27 -5.75
N TYR A 142 -9.02 -16.56 -5.45
CA TYR A 142 -8.45 -17.26 -4.28
C TYR A 142 -6.95 -17.54 -4.48
#